data_AF-A0A2E8JX81-F1
#
_entry.id   AF-A0A2E8JX81-F1
#
_cell.length_a   1.000
_cell.length_b   1.000
_cell.length_c   1.000
_cell.angle_alpha   90.00
_cell.angle_beta   90.00
_cell.angle_gamma   90.00
#
_symmetry.space_group_name_H-M   'P 1'
#
loop_
_entity.id
_entity.type
_entity.pdbx_description
1 polymer ?
#
loop_
_entity_poly.entity_id
_entity_poly.type
_entity_poly.pdbx_seq_one_letter_code
_entity_poly.pdbx_strand_id
1 'polypeptide(L)' 'DVDGDGIPDDCPPPCVGDVNGDGAVSGADLGLMIAAWGACGGCPEDLNGDGTVNGADLGLMIAGWGACP' A
#
# COMPACT_ATOMS: atom_id res chain seq x y z
N ASP A 1 17.24 -8.98 7.14
CA ASP A 1 16.92 -8.79 8.55
C ASP A 1 18.05 -8.06 9.25
N VAL A 2 18.05 -6.74 9.15
CA VAL A 2 19.02 -5.81 9.73
C VAL A 2 18.56 -5.38 11.12
N ASP A 3 17.25 -5.44 11.40
CA ASP A 3 16.67 -5.07 12.70
C ASP A 3 16.31 -6.26 13.61
N GLY A 4 16.46 -7.49 13.12
CA GLY A 4 16.44 -8.73 13.88
C GLY A 4 15.05 -9.29 14.18
N ASP A 5 14.04 -8.93 13.38
CA ASP A 5 12.64 -9.31 13.61
C ASP A 5 12.23 -10.65 12.96
N GLY A 6 13.13 -11.26 12.19
CA GLY A 6 12.91 -12.51 11.47
C GLY A 6 12.32 -12.34 10.07
N ILE A 7 12.16 -11.10 9.58
CA ILE A 7 11.69 -10.75 8.24
C ILE A 7 12.87 -10.27 7.38
N PRO A 8 13.03 -10.78 6.13
CA PRO A 8 14.12 -10.33 5.27
C PRO A 8 13.93 -8.88 4.75
N ASP A 9 14.74 -7.91 5.18
CA ASP A 9 14.75 -6.52 4.61
C ASP A 9 15.04 -6.41 3.10
N ASP A 10 15.43 -7.49 2.42
CA ASP A 10 15.65 -7.47 0.97
C ASP A 10 14.35 -7.57 0.16
N CYS A 11 13.21 -7.86 0.80
CA CYS A 11 11.88 -7.65 0.26
C CYS A 11 10.85 -7.86 1.38
N PRO A 12 10.34 -6.79 2.01
CA PRO A 12 9.11 -6.89 2.80
C PRO A 12 8.06 -7.60 1.93
N PRO A 13 7.20 -8.49 2.47
CA PRO A 13 5.97 -8.81 1.75
C PRO A 13 5.34 -7.48 1.29
N PRO A 14 4.94 -7.34 0.01
CA PRO A 14 4.57 -6.04 -0.57
C PRO A 14 3.62 -5.34 0.39
N CYS A 15 4.05 -4.19 0.91
CA CYS A 15 3.25 -3.47 1.87
C CYS A 15 1.98 -3.02 1.20
N VAL A 16 0.87 -3.61 1.63
CA VAL A 16 -0.44 -3.33 1.07
C VAL A 16 -0.76 -1.88 1.40
N GLY A 17 -0.68 -1.02 0.37
CA GLY A 17 -0.86 0.43 0.50
C GLY A 17 0.41 1.28 0.42
N ASP A 18 1.62 0.71 0.33
CA ASP A 18 2.84 1.46 -0.01
C ASP A 18 2.92 1.56 -1.54
N VAL A 19 2.15 2.50 -2.08
CA VAL A 19 1.96 2.63 -3.54
C VAL A 19 3.06 3.48 -4.17
N ASN A 20 3.78 4.27 -3.37
CA ASN A 20 4.92 5.06 -3.83
C ASN A 20 6.27 4.32 -3.68
N GLY A 21 6.31 3.22 -2.90
CA GLY A 21 7.48 2.36 -2.70
C GLY A 21 8.54 2.97 -1.78
N ASP A 22 8.15 3.84 -0.84
CA ASP A 22 9.07 4.54 0.06
C ASP A 22 9.32 3.80 1.39
N GLY A 23 8.69 2.66 1.59
CA GLY A 23 8.82 1.84 2.80
C GLY A 23 7.88 2.29 3.92
N ALA A 24 6.88 3.11 3.65
CA ALA A 24 5.85 3.47 4.62
C ALA A 24 4.50 3.73 3.98
N VAL A 25 3.43 3.15 4.53
CA VAL A 25 2.05 3.52 4.18
C VAL A 25 1.70 4.81 4.91
N SER A 26 1.67 5.92 4.17
CA SER A 26 1.60 7.26 4.74
C SER A 26 0.57 8.16 4.03
N GLY A 27 0.58 9.45 4.41
CA GLY A 27 -0.22 10.47 3.72
C GLY A 27 0.16 10.66 2.25
N ALA A 28 1.39 10.30 1.86
CA ALA A 28 1.81 10.34 0.46
C ALA A 28 1.03 9.31 -0.37
N ASP A 29 0.93 8.08 0.13
CA ASP A 29 0.18 6.98 -0.48
C ASP A 29 -1.31 7.25 -0.53
N LEU A 30 -1.87 7.79 0.57
CA LEU A 30 -3.26 8.21 0.60
C LEU A 30 -3.56 9.29 -0.45
N GLY A 31 -2.62 10.22 -0.67
CA GLY A 31 -2.73 11.23 -1.71
C GLY A 31 -2.82 10.61 -3.12
N LEU A 32 -2.00 9.58 -3.38
CA LEU A 32 -2.01 8.83 -4.64
C LEU A 32 -3.31 8.03 -4.81
N MET A 33 -3.77 7.34 -3.76
CA MET A 33 -5.05 6.62 -3.75
C MET A 33 -6.25 7.54 -4.03
N ILE A 34 -6.31 8.72 -3.41
CA ILE A 34 -7.38 9.69 -3.68
C ILE A 34 -7.29 10.21 -5.12
N ALA A 35 -6.08 10.41 -5.66
CA ALA A 35 -5.89 10.82 -7.05
C ALA A 35 -6.34 9.74 -8.06
N ALA A 36 -6.21 8.47 -7.69
CA ALA A 36 -6.61 7.31 -8.49
C ALA A 36 -8.07 6.86 -8.27
N TRP A 37 -8.84 7.54 -7.42
CA TRP A 37 -10.17 7.11 -7.01
C TRP A 37 -11.12 6.87 -8.20
N GLY A 38 -11.73 5.69 -8.24
CA GLY A 38 -12.60 5.24 -9.32
C GLY A 38 -12.01 4.08 -10.13
N ALA A 39 -12.44 3.96 -11.39
CA ALA A 39 -12.06 2.82 -12.24
C ALA A 39 -10.56 2.83 -12.53
N CYS A 40 -9.87 1.75 -12.17
CA CYS A 40 -8.42 1.65 -12.25
C CYS A 40 -8.02 0.18 -12.29
N GLY A 41 -7.89 -0.38 -13.50
CA GLY A 41 -7.53 -1.79 -13.68
C GLY A 41 -6.02 -1.99 -13.59
N GLY A 42 -5.55 -2.61 -12.51
CA GLY A 42 -4.14 -2.99 -12.34
C GLY A 42 -3.20 -1.84 -11.97
N CYS A 43 -3.73 -0.77 -11.39
CA CYS A 43 -2.90 0.26 -10.77
C CYS A 43 -2.49 -0.14 -9.35
N PRO A 44 -1.39 0.43 -8.81
CA PRO A 44 -0.94 0.16 -7.44
C PRO A 44 -2.00 0.44 -6.37
N GLU A 45 -2.91 1.38 -6.62
CA GLU A 45 -3.94 1.80 -5.69
C GLU A 45 -5.16 0.85 -5.62
N ASP A 46 -5.33 -0.05 -6.60
CA ASP A 46 -6.36 -1.11 -6.63
C ASP A 46 -5.85 -2.33 -5.83
N LEU A 47 -5.88 -2.19 -4.51
CA LEU A 47 -5.26 -3.12 -3.56
C LEU A 47 -6.01 -4.45 -3.49
N ASN A 48 -7.30 -4.48 -3.80
CA ASN A 48 -8.09 -5.71 -3.83
C ASN A 48 -8.17 -6.36 -5.23
N GLY A 49 -7.72 -5.66 -6.28
CA GLY A 49 -7.67 -6.15 -7.66
C GLY A 49 -9.04 -6.28 -8.33
N ASP A 50 -10.06 -5.52 -7.88
CA ASP A 50 -11.41 -5.54 -8.45
C ASP A 50 -11.58 -4.59 -9.65
N GLY A 51 -10.55 -3.81 -9.97
CA GLY A 51 -10.51 -2.85 -11.05
C GLY A 51 -11.08 -1.48 -10.69
N THR A 52 -11.35 -1.21 -9.40
CA THR A 52 -11.89 0.06 -8.92
C THR A 52 -11.28 0.46 -7.58
N VAL A 53 -10.52 1.56 -7.56
CA VAL A 53 -10.03 2.18 -6.32
C VAL A 53 -11.19 2.82 -5.57
N ASN A 54 -11.54 2.24 -4.42
CA ASN A 54 -12.67 2.69 -3.62
C ASN A 54 -12.44 2.49 -2.10
N GLY A 55 -13.53 2.54 -1.32
CA GLY A 55 -13.47 2.37 0.13
C GLY A 55 -12.92 1.02 0.58
N ALA A 56 -13.01 -0.03 -0.25
CA ALA A 56 -12.42 -1.32 0.03
C ALA A 56 -10.88 -1.23 0.07
N ASP A 57 -10.28 -0.57 -0.92
CA ASP A 57 -8.83 -0.36 -1.00
C ASP A 57 -8.35 0.58 0.10
N LEU A 58 -9.10 1.64 0.39
CA LEU A 58 -8.80 2.51 1.52
C LEU A 58 -8.81 1.75 2.86
N GLY A 59 -9.74 0.80 3.02
CA GLY A 59 -9.78 -0.07 4.19
C GLY A 59 -8.51 -0.94 4.31
N LEU A 60 -8.02 -1.46 3.20
CA LEU A 60 -6.77 -2.22 3.14
C LEU A 60 -5.56 -1.33 3.45
N MET A 61 -5.49 -0.13 2.89
CA MET A 61 -4.41 0.84 3.16
C MET A 61 -4.36 1.24 4.64
N ILE A 62 -5.49 1.56 5.25
CA ILE A 62 -5.54 1.96 6.66
C ILE A 62 -5.16 0.78 7.57
N ALA A 63 -5.48 -0.46 7.19
CA ALA A 63 -5.07 -1.64 7.95
C ALA A 63 -3.54 -1.83 7.98
N GLY A 64 -2.83 -1.35 6.97
CA GLY A 64 -1.36 -1.37 6.86
C GLY A 64 -0.67 -0.05 7.22
N TRP A 65 -1.37 0.93 7.80
CA TRP A 65 -0.84 2.28 8.00
C TRP A 65 0.41 2.30 8.91
N GLY A 66 1.47 2.97 8.46
CA GLY A 66 2.71 3.13 9.21
C GLY A 66 3.95 2.67 8.44
N ALA A 67 5.06 2.53 9.16
CA ALA A 67 6.31 2.03 8.59
C ALA A 67 6.20 0.54 8.23
N CYS A 68 6.89 0.18 7.16
CA CYS A 68 7.02 -1.18 6.67
C CYS A 68 8.49 -1.63 6.78
N PRO A 69 8.81 -2.65 7.59
CA PRO A 69 10.14 -3.25 7.64
C PRO A 69 10.43 -4.10 6.40
#